data_AF-A0A376RBV8-F1
#
_entry.id   AF-A0A376RBV8-F1
#
_cell.length_a   1.000
_cell.length_b   1.000
_cell.length_c   1.000
_cell.angle_alpha   90.00
_cell.angle_beta   90.00
_cell.angle_gamma   90.00
#
_symmetry.space_group_name_H-M   'P 1'
#
loop_
_entity.id
_entity.type
_entity.pdbx_description
1 polymer ?
#
loop_
_entity_poly.entity_id
_entity_poly.type
_entity_poly.pdbx_seq_one_letter_code
_entity_poly.pdbx_strand_id
1 'polypeptide(L)' 'MPQQIELRNIALQAAQPLVHGVSLTLQRGRVLALVGGSGSGKSLTCAATLGILPAGVRQTAGEF' A
#
# COMPACT_ATOMS: atom_id res chain seq x y z
N MET A 1 -16.87 11.22 10.33
CA MET A 1 -15.54 11.26 9.66
C MET A 1 -14.72 10.06 10.14
N PRO A 2 -13.97 9.36 9.28
CA PRO A 2 -13.22 8.17 9.69
C PRO A 2 -12.16 8.51 10.76
N GLN A 3 -12.00 7.60 11.71
CA GLN A 3 -11.00 7.67 12.80
C GLN A 3 -9.67 7.05 12.40
N GLN A 4 -9.67 6.22 11.35
CA GLN A 4 -8.48 5.59 10.81
C GLN A 4 -8.62 5.33 9.31
N ILE A 5 -7.48 5.17 8.66
CA ILE A 5 -7.34 4.53 7.34
C ILE A 5 -6.66 3.18 7.58
N GLU A 6 -7.15 2.12 6.96
CA GLU A 6 -6.61 0.78 7.13
C GLU A 6 -6.32 0.13 5.79
N LEU A 7 -5.17 -0.53 5.71
CA LEU A 7 -4.77 -1.39 4.61
C LEU A 7 -4.69 -2.80 5.18
N ARG A 8 -5.38 -3.75 4.55
CA ARG A 8 -5.32 -5.16 4.96
C ARG A 8 -4.74 -5.98 3.83
N ASN A 9 -3.60 -6.60 4.10
CA ASN A 9 -2.97 -7.61 3.25
C ASN A 9 -2.81 -7.21 1.77
N ILE A 10 -2.42 -5.95 1.52
CA ILE A 10 -2.22 -5.43 0.17
C ILE A 10 -1.09 -6.19 -0.52
N ALA A 11 -1.41 -6.86 -1.63
CA ALA A 11 -0.44 -7.55 -2.48
C ALA A 11 -0.50 -6.99 -3.91
N LEU A 12 0.64 -6.59 -4.44
CA LEU A 12 0.75 -5.94 -5.75
C LEU A 12 1.64 -6.75 -6.70
N GLN A 13 1.24 -6.80 -7.96
CA GLN A 13 1.92 -7.59 -8.99
C GLN A 13 2.02 -6.81 -10.31
N ALA A 14 3.15 -6.99 -11.00
CA ALA A 14 3.32 -6.66 -12.41
C ALA A 14 3.81 -7.91 -13.16
N ALA A 15 4.95 -7.86 -13.86
CA ALA A 15 5.59 -9.06 -14.42
C ALA A 15 6.04 -10.05 -13.33
N GLN A 16 6.35 -9.54 -12.13
CA GLN A 16 6.64 -10.31 -10.92
C GLN A 16 5.93 -9.68 -9.71
N PRO A 17 5.81 -10.40 -8.57
CA PRO A 17 5.35 -9.81 -7.32
C PRO A 17 6.22 -8.60 -6.91
N LEU A 18 5.58 -7.50 -6.50
CA LEU A 18 6.24 -6.25 -6.11
C LEU A 18 6.03 -5.90 -4.63
N VAL A 19 4.86 -6.26 -4.08
CA VAL A 19 4.51 -6.05 -2.66
C VAL A 19 3.81 -7.31 -2.15
N HIS A 20 4.23 -7.79 -0.98
CA HIS A 20 3.78 -9.04 -0.40
C HIS A 20 2.96 -8.79 0.88
N GLY A 21 1.63 -8.72 0.76
CA GLY A 21 0.71 -8.79 1.90
C GLY A 21 0.92 -7.73 2.98
N VAL A 22 1.02 -6.45 2.59
CA VAL A 22 1.27 -5.36 3.54
C VAL A 22 -0.02 -4.91 4.21
N SER A 23 0.00 -4.83 5.54
CA SER A 23 -1.09 -4.26 6.33
C SER A 23 -0.59 -3.06 7.13
N LEU A 24 -1.34 -1.96 7.11
CA LEU A 24 -0.99 -0.69 7.76
C LEU A 24 -2.24 -0.03 8.31
N THR A 25 -2.11 0.66 9.44
CA THR A 25 -3.20 1.46 10.01
C THR A 25 -2.69 2.86 10.31
N LEU A 26 -3.35 3.88 9.77
CA LEU A 26 -3.09 5.29 10.07
C LEU A 26 -4.24 5.86 10.90
N GLN A 27 -3.94 6.21 12.14
CA GLN A 27 -4.90 6.82 13.06
C GLN A 27 -5.05 8.33 12.80
N ARG A 28 -6.26 8.87 13.03
CA ARG A 28 -6.54 10.30 12.94
C ARG A 28 -5.59 11.10 13.85
N GLY A 29 -5.05 12.19 13.31
CA GLY A 29 -4.13 13.06 14.05
C GLY A 29 -2.73 12.48 14.25
N ARG A 30 -2.40 11.35 13.61
CA ARG A 30 -1.06 10.76 13.64
C ARG A 30 -0.39 10.88 12.27
N VAL A 31 0.93 10.79 12.30
CA VAL A 31 1.77 10.66 11.11
C VAL A 31 2.38 9.26 11.13
N LEU A 32 2.19 8.51 10.04
CA LEU A 32 2.84 7.23 9.83
C LEU A 32 3.88 7.38 8.72
N ALA A 33 5.13 7.07 9.02
CA ALA A 33 6.22 7.08 8.05
C ALA A 33 6.52 5.65 7.57
N LEU A 34 6.47 5.42 6.26
CA LEU A 34 6.90 4.18 5.64
C LEU A 34 8.33 4.37 5.09
N VAL A 35 9.30 3.70 5.71
CA VAL A 35 10.73 3.86 5.40
C VAL A 35 11.35 2.54 4.89
N GLY A 36 12.45 2.63 4.14
CA GLY A 36 13.12 1.47 3.53
C GLY A 36 13.89 1.83 2.26
N GLY A 37 14.74 0.91 1.78
CA GLY A 37 15.60 1.10 0.61
C GLY A 37 14.86 1.30 -0.71
N SER A 38 15.56 1.75 -1.76
CA SER A 38 14.98 1.85 -3.11
C SER A 38 14.42 0.50 -3.56
N GLY A 39 13.27 0.51 -4.24
CA GLY A 39 12.61 -0.71 -4.72
C GLY A 39 11.84 -1.53 -3.67
N SER A 40 11.84 -1.16 -2.39
CA SER A 40 11.17 -1.92 -1.32
C SER A 40 9.63 -1.85 -1.31
N GLY A 41 9.00 -1.30 -2.35
CA GLY A 41 7.55 -1.25 -2.48
C GLY A 41 6.83 -0.05 -1.83
N LYS A 42 7.53 0.88 -1.15
CA LYS A 42 6.90 2.00 -0.40
C LYS A 42 5.93 2.84 -1.24
N SER A 43 6.41 3.36 -2.38
CA SER A 43 5.61 4.20 -3.25
C SER A 43 4.43 3.43 -3.85
N LEU A 44 4.59 2.13 -4.10
CA LEU A 44 3.51 1.27 -4.60
C LEU A 44 2.46 1.01 -3.52
N THR A 45 2.87 0.75 -2.28
CA THR A 45 1.95 0.65 -1.13
C THR A 45 1.14 1.94 -0.96
N CYS A 46 1.78 3.11 -1.03
CA CYS A 46 1.07 4.39 -0.96
C CYS A 46 0.15 4.63 -2.16
N ALA A 47 0.59 4.29 -3.38
CA ALA A 47 -0.23 4.42 -4.58
C ALA A 47 -1.47 3.52 -4.53
N ALA A 48 -1.35 2.32 -3.95
CA ALA A 48 -2.48 1.44 -3.70
C ALA A 48 -3.51 2.13 -2.79
N THR A 49 -3.09 2.70 -1.65
CA THR A 49 -3.95 3.50 -0.73
C THR A 49 -4.73 4.61 -1.40
N LEU A 50 -4.15 5.20 -2.45
CA LEU A 50 -4.75 6.30 -3.16
C LEU A 50 -5.55 5.86 -4.40
N GLY A 51 -5.56 4.56 -4.73
CA GLY A 51 -6.23 4.03 -5.92
C GLY A 51 -5.59 4.45 -7.25
N ILE A 52 -4.30 4.80 -7.25
CA ILE A 52 -3.58 5.38 -8.41
C ILE A 52 -2.39 4.50 -8.85
N LEU A 53 -2.59 3.19 -8.89
CA LEU A 53 -1.53 2.27 -9.31
C LEU A 53 -1.04 2.58 -10.74
N PRO A 54 0.30 2.53 -10.99
CA PRO A 54 0.84 2.71 -12.33
C PRO A 54 0.31 1.66 -13.32
N ALA A 55 0.31 2.01 -14.61
CA ALA A 55 -0.05 1.07 -15.67
C ALA A 55 0.78 -0.22 -15.60
N GLY A 56 0.13 -1.36 -15.77
CA GLY A 56 0.75 -2.68 -15.68
C GLY A 56 0.96 -3.21 -14.25
N VAL A 57 0.67 -2.41 -13.22
CA VAL A 57 0.63 -2.86 -11.82
C VAL A 57 -0.83 -3.06 -11.41
N ARG A 58 -1.12 -4.21 -10.80
CA ARG A 58 -2.45 -4.52 -10.26
C ARG A 58 -2.37 -5.02 -8.83
N GLN A 59 -3.40 -4.70 -8.05
CA GLN A 59 -3.65 -5.35 -6.78
C GLN A 59 -4.19 -6.76 -7.01
N THR A 60 -3.63 -7.72 -6.30
CA THR A 60 -3.98 -9.14 -6.42
C THR A 60 -4.65 -9.69 -5.17
N ALA A 61 -4.44 -9.03 -4.04
CA ALA A 61 -5.11 -9.31 -2.78
C ALA A 61 -5.17 -8.04 -1.90
N GLY A 62 -6.01 -8.10 -0.89
CA GLY A 62 -6.16 -7.07 0.14
C GLY A 62 -7.32 -6.11 -0.11
N GLU A 63 -7.58 -5.27 0.87
CA GLU A 63 -8.70 -4.33 0.90
C GLU A 63 -8.35 -3.05 1.68
N PHE A 64 -9.15 -2.00 1.44
CA PHE A 64 -9.09 -0.67 2.06
C PHE A 64 -10.32 -0.45 2.94
#